data_AF-X1LMP5-F1
#
_entry.id   AF-X1LMP5-F1
#
_cell.length_a   1.000
_cell.length_b   1.000
_cell.length_c   1.000
_cell.angle_alpha   90.00
_cell.angle_beta   90.00
_cell.angle_gamma   90.00
#
_symmetry.space_group_name_H-M   'P 1'
#
loop_
_entity.id
_entity.type
_entity.pdbx_description
1 polymer ?
#
loop_
_entity_poly.entity_id
_entity_poly.type
_entity_poly.pdbx_seq_one_letter_code
_entity_poly.pdbx_strand_id
1 'polypeptide(L)'
;MTNTINNLETQIKITFENLIKIYSESSKLLLDASALLDKEGFYCPHGNTLGTNQSKNINNPADWITPYGARYFISDDHPKVLLGISIIFIGPRNHPVEPLVVFGKFEMKEEIKSNYEYYYLRHCWYHLCDSQELNKIHEIAASPDWYFKSVKLIGKKLMEIENLDSIKKIIIDPLVDLL
;
A
#
# COMPACT_ATOMS: atom_id res chain seq x y z
N MET A 1 -12.19 10.57 42.88
CA MET A 1 -11.15 10.51 41.82
C MET A 1 -11.17 9.18 41.03
N THR A 2 -12.16 8.33 41.21
CA THR A 2 -12.24 6.98 40.61
C THR A 2 -12.92 6.91 39.23
N ASN A 3 -13.65 7.94 38.79
CA ASN A 3 -14.36 7.92 37.50
C ASN A 3 -13.49 8.25 36.27
N THR A 4 -12.34 8.90 36.45
CA THR A 4 -11.50 9.34 35.32
C THR A 4 -10.55 8.24 34.83
N ILE A 5 -10.08 7.38 35.74
CA ILE A 5 -9.13 6.29 35.43
C ILE A 5 -9.82 5.19 34.62
N ASN A 6 -11.02 4.76 35.02
CA ASN A 6 -11.82 3.78 34.26
C ASN A 6 -12.17 4.27 32.84
N ASN A 7 -12.33 5.59 32.66
CA ASN A 7 -12.62 6.18 31.36
C ASN A 7 -11.38 6.16 30.45
N LEU A 8 -10.20 6.45 31.00
CA LEU A 8 -8.94 6.41 30.25
C LEU A 8 -8.56 4.99 29.82
N GLU A 9 -8.67 4.01 30.71
CA GLU A 9 -8.41 2.60 30.38
C GLU A 9 -9.34 2.10 29.27
N THR A 10 -10.62 2.49 29.33
CA THR A 10 -11.61 2.18 28.29
C THR A 10 -11.25 2.83 26.95
N GLN A 11 -10.81 4.09 26.94
CA GLN A 11 -10.40 4.79 25.71
C GLN A 11 -9.15 4.18 25.06
N ILE A 12 -8.15 3.82 25.87
CA ILE A 12 -6.93 3.17 25.41
C ILE A 12 -7.28 1.82 24.77
N LYS A 13 -8.11 1.02 25.44
CA LYS A 13 -8.56 -0.27 24.91
C LYS A 13 -9.28 -0.12 23.57
N ILE A 14 -10.25 0.80 23.48
CA ILE A 14 -10.98 1.10 22.24
C ILE A 14 -10.02 1.50 21.12
N THR A 15 -8.99 2.29 21.43
CA THR A 15 -7.98 2.72 20.46
C THR A 15 -7.23 1.54 19.85
N PHE A 16 -6.78 0.59 20.68
CA PHE A 16 -6.11 -0.62 20.19
C PHE A 16 -7.04 -1.55 19.42
N GLU A 17 -8.30 -1.69 19.85
CA GLU A 17 -9.31 -2.47 19.12
C GLU A 17 -9.57 -1.89 17.72
N ASN A 18 -9.68 -0.56 17.62
CA ASN A 18 -9.82 0.12 16.34
C ASN A 18 -8.60 -0.08 15.44
N LEU A 19 -7.38 -0.02 16.01
CA LEU A 19 -6.15 -0.26 15.26
C LEU A 19 -6.10 -1.69 14.69
N ILE A 20 -6.42 -2.70 15.50
CA ILE A 20 -6.50 -4.10 15.05
C ILE A 20 -7.52 -4.24 13.90
N LYS A 21 -8.68 -3.60 14.04
CA LYS A 21 -9.72 -3.60 13.00
C LYS A 21 -9.20 -2.97 11.70
N ILE A 22 -8.55 -1.81 11.76
CA ILE A 22 -7.97 -1.15 10.58
C ILE A 22 -7.00 -2.08 9.84
N TYR A 23 -6.11 -2.77 10.56
CA TYR A 23 -5.19 -3.72 9.94
C TYR A 23 -5.90 -4.92 9.29
N SER A 24 -6.89 -5.48 9.99
CA SER A 24 -7.68 -6.60 9.47
C SER A 24 -8.41 -6.22 8.18
N GLU A 25 -9.10 -5.09 8.16
CA GLU A 25 -9.83 -4.61 6.98
C GLU A 25 -8.88 -4.21 5.85
N SER A 26 -7.74 -3.59 6.15
CA SER A 26 -6.69 -3.30 5.16
C SER A 26 -6.14 -4.56 4.50
N SER A 27 -5.94 -5.62 5.28
CA SER A 27 -5.48 -6.90 4.73
C SER A 27 -6.54 -7.57 3.86
N LYS A 28 -7.83 -7.47 4.23
CA LYS A 28 -8.95 -7.99 3.42
C LYS A 28 -9.06 -7.23 2.10
N LEU A 29 -8.95 -5.90 2.11
CA LEU A 29 -8.95 -5.09 0.89
C LEU A 29 -7.87 -5.56 -0.10
N LEU A 30 -6.64 -5.78 0.38
CA LEU A 30 -5.56 -6.28 -0.46
C LEU A 30 -5.83 -7.69 -1.02
N LEU A 31 -6.50 -8.55 -0.25
CA LEU A 31 -6.93 -9.88 -0.69
C LEU A 31 -8.05 -9.80 -1.75
N ASP A 32 -9.04 -8.94 -1.54
CA ASP A 32 -10.14 -8.72 -2.48
C ASP A 32 -9.62 -8.13 -3.80
N ALA A 33 -8.70 -7.16 -3.72
CA ALA A 33 -8.02 -6.62 -4.90
C ALA A 33 -7.22 -7.70 -5.64
N SER A 34 -6.56 -8.61 -4.91
CA SER A 34 -5.88 -9.77 -5.50
C SER A 34 -6.84 -10.66 -6.28
N ALA A 35 -7.97 -11.02 -5.68
CA ALA A 35 -8.96 -11.88 -6.32
C ALA A 35 -9.60 -11.24 -7.57
N LEU A 36 -9.63 -9.90 -7.64
CA LEU A 36 -10.06 -9.16 -8.83
C LEU A 36 -8.97 -9.16 -9.91
N LEU A 37 -7.71 -8.90 -9.56
CA LEU A 37 -6.58 -8.91 -10.51
C LEU A 37 -6.28 -10.31 -11.06
N ASP A 38 -6.48 -11.36 -10.28
CA ASP A 38 -6.32 -12.75 -10.73
C ASP A 38 -7.25 -13.05 -11.92
N LYS A 39 -8.44 -12.42 -11.99
CA LYS A 39 -9.38 -12.55 -13.12
C LYS A 39 -8.91 -11.82 -14.38
N GLU A 40 -8.04 -10.82 -14.22
CA GLU A 40 -7.42 -10.05 -15.30
C GLU A 40 -6.07 -10.65 -15.73
N GLY A 41 -5.72 -11.85 -15.25
CA GLY A 41 -4.48 -12.54 -15.61
C GLY A 41 -3.24 -12.09 -14.82
N PHE A 42 -3.43 -11.35 -13.74
CA PHE A 42 -2.35 -10.90 -12.85
C PHE A 42 -2.37 -11.67 -11.53
N TYR A 43 -1.27 -12.32 -11.17
CA TYR A 43 -1.16 -13.08 -9.92
C TYR A 43 -0.06 -12.54 -9.02
N CYS A 44 -0.16 -12.82 -7.73
CA CYS A 44 0.80 -12.39 -6.72
C CYS A 44 1.91 -13.47 -6.57
N PRO A 45 3.14 -13.25 -7.07
CA PRO A 45 4.20 -14.28 -7.03
C PRO A 45 4.75 -14.50 -5.60
N HIS A 46 4.50 -13.54 -4.72
CA HIS A 46 4.88 -13.57 -3.31
C HIS A 46 3.64 -13.30 -2.46
N GLY A 47 3.60 -13.80 -1.22
CA GLY A 47 2.57 -13.39 -0.27
C GLY A 47 2.61 -11.89 0.06
N ASN A 48 1.72 -11.46 0.97
CA ASN A 48 1.68 -10.08 1.48
C ASN A 48 3.08 -9.56 1.81
N THR A 49 3.50 -8.43 1.22
CA THR A 49 4.65 -7.68 1.73
C THR A 49 4.11 -6.69 2.75
N LEU A 50 3.86 -7.16 3.97
CA LEU A 50 3.75 -6.26 5.12
C LEU A 50 5.17 -5.77 5.39
N GLY A 51 5.39 -4.45 5.36
CA GLY A 51 6.72 -3.87 5.55
C GLY A 51 7.27 -4.17 6.94
N THR A 52 7.94 -5.30 7.13
CA THR A 52 8.54 -5.69 8.42
C THR A 52 9.93 -5.09 8.58
N ASN A 53 10.07 -3.77 8.50
CA ASN A 53 11.26 -3.11 9.05
C ASN A 53 11.03 -2.82 10.54
N GLN A 54 10.76 -3.90 11.28
CA GLN A 54 10.96 -4.09 12.72
C GLN A 54 10.72 -2.90 13.66
N SER A 55 9.62 -2.99 14.43
CA SER A 55 9.44 -2.28 15.71
C SER A 55 10.54 -2.70 16.69
N LYS A 56 11.61 -1.90 16.78
CA LYS A 56 12.79 -2.22 17.61
C LYS A 56 13.17 -1.14 18.63
N ASN A 57 12.66 0.09 18.50
CA ASN A 57 13.06 1.20 19.35
C ASN A 57 11.86 1.80 20.10
N ILE A 58 11.81 1.63 21.43
CA ILE A 58 10.78 2.23 22.28
C ILE A 58 10.82 3.77 22.27
N ASN A 59 11.96 4.37 21.89
CA ASN A 59 12.08 5.82 21.77
C ASN A 59 11.62 6.35 20.40
N ASN A 60 11.23 5.47 19.47
CA ASN A 60 10.72 5.85 18.16
C ASN A 60 9.35 5.22 17.89
N PRO A 61 8.26 5.77 18.47
CA PRO A 61 6.92 5.20 18.36
C PRO A 61 6.40 5.12 16.91
N ALA A 62 6.97 5.89 15.99
CA ALA A 62 6.61 5.83 14.58
C ALA A 62 7.06 4.53 13.88
N ASP A 63 8.00 3.77 14.47
CA ASP A 63 8.43 2.46 13.99
C ASP A 63 7.60 1.31 14.57
N TRP A 64 6.66 1.59 15.49
CA TRP A 64 5.89 0.56 16.20
C TRP A 64 4.77 -0.08 15.38
N ILE A 65 4.34 0.63 14.34
CA ILE A 65 3.21 0.31 13.46
C ILE A 65 3.80 -0.09 12.11
N THR A 66 3.20 -1.08 11.43
CA THR A 66 3.61 -1.41 10.07
C THR A 66 3.28 -0.20 9.19
N PRO A 67 4.28 0.52 8.62
CA PRO A 67 4.06 1.81 7.97
C PRO A 67 3.18 1.70 6.72
N TYR A 68 3.12 0.50 6.14
CA TYR A 68 2.30 0.17 4.99
C TYR A 68 2.06 -1.34 4.87
N GLY A 69 0.99 -1.73 4.19
CA GLY A 69 0.78 -3.09 3.69
C GLY A 69 0.71 -3.06 2.17
N ALA A 70 1.48 -3.91 1.48
CA ALA A 70 1.53 -3.92 0.02
C ALA A 70 1.42 -5.33 -0.57
N ARG A 71 0.87 -5.38 -1.79
CA ARG A 71 0.90 -6.53 -2.69
C ARG A 71 1.40 -6.11 -4.06
N TYR A 72 2.07 -7.04 -4.72
CA TYR A 72 2.61 -6.85 -6.06
C TYR A 72 2.16 -7.99 -6.96
N PHE A 73 1.85 -7.68 -8.21
CA PHE A 73 1.24 -8.61 -9.15
C PHE A 73 2.01 -8.60 -10.47
N ILE A 74 2.17 -9.79 -11.03
CA ILE A 74 2.82 -10.02 -12.32
C ILE A 74 1.87 -10.78 -13.24
N SER A 75 2.15 -10.75 -14.54
CA SER A 75 1.40 -11.50 -15.54
C SER A 75 2.37 -12.06 -16.58
N ASP A 76 2.10 -13.28 -17.05
CA ASP A 76 2.85 -13.90 -18.14
C ASP A 76 2.63 -13.15 -19.47
N ASP A 77 1.46 -12.51 -19.64
CA ASP A 77 1.13 -11.70 -20.82
C ASP A 77 1.87 -10.35 -20.82
N HIS A 78 2.29 -9.90 -19.64
CA HIS A 78 3.01 -8.64 -19.44
C HIS A 78 4.28 -8.85 -18.60
N PRO A 79 5.30 -9.56 -19.12
CA PRO A 79 6.43 -10.04 -18.32
C PRO A 79 7.36 -8.93 -17.78
N LYS A 80 7.19 -7.69 -18.27
CA LYS A 80 7.95 -6.50 -17.82
C LYS A 80 7.10 -5.52 -17.03
N VAL A 81 5.87 -5.90 -16.68
CA VAL A 81 4.96 -5.04 -15.92
C VAL A 81 4.75 -5.61 -14.53
N LEU A 82 5.01 -4.79 -13.53
CA LEU A 82 4.65 -5.07 -12.15
C LEU A 82 3.52 -4.11 -11.75
N LEU A 83 2.41 -4.65 -11.28
CA LEU A 83 1.37 -3.85 -10.64
C LEU A 83 1.59 -3.87 -9.13
N GLY A 84 1.38 -2.74 -8.46
CA GLY A 84 1.49 -2.63 -7.02
C GLY A 84 0.24 -1.99 -6.42
N ILE A 85 -0.19 -2.49 -5.27
CA ILE A 85 -1.23 -1.87 -4.42
C ILE A 85 -0.67 -1.81 -3.00
N SER A 86 -0.70 -0.64 -2.41
CA SER A 86 -0.16 -0.34 -1.08
C SER A 86 -1.15 0.47 -0.26
N ILE A 87 -1.34 0.13 1.00
CA ILE A 87 -2.07 0.94 1.98
C ILE A 87 -1.02 1.59 2.88
N ILE A 88 -1.05 2.92 2.98
CA ILE A 88 -0.03 3.72 3.66
C ILE A 88 -0.65 4.44 4.85
N PHE A 89 -0.01 4.30 6.01
CA PHE A 89 -0.39 4.99 7.26
C PHE A 89 0.62 6.05 7.68
N ILE A 90 1.83 6.00 7.11
CA ILE A 90 2.97 6.83 7.48
C ILE A 90 3.65 7.38 6.21
N GLY A 91 3.87 8.69 6.18
CA GLY A 91 4.57 9.40 5.11
C GLY A 91 6.07 9.57 5.34
N PRO A 92 6.74 10.45 4.57
CA PRO A 92 8.16 10.73 4.72
C PRO A 92 8.55 11.12 6.15
N ARG A 93 9.76 10.72 6.56
CA ARG A 93 10.31 10.97 7.92
C ARG A 93 9.43 10.43 9.05
N ASN A 94 8.66 9.39 8.76
CA ASN A 94 7.78 8.69 9.71
C ASN A 94 6.66 9.56 10.30
N HIS A 95 6.13 10.53 9.55
CA HIS A 95 4.96 11.31 9.98
C HIS A 95 3.66 10.54 9.70
N PRO A 96 2.75 10.39 10.67
CA PRO A 96 1.42 9.85 10.42
C PRO A 96 0.68 10.68 9.37
N VAL A 97 -0.03 10.01 8.46
CA VAL A 97 -0.85 10.65 7.41
C VAL A 97 -2.28 10.14 7.47
N GLU A 98 -3.22 10.84 6.83
CA GLU A 98 -4.54 10.27 6.54
C GLU A 98 -4.33 9.00 5.71
N PRO A 99 -4.91 7.84 6.08
CA PRO A 99 -4.62 6.58 5.40
C PRO A 99 -4.93 6.65 3.90
N LEU A 100 -3.95 6.27 3.09
CA LEU A 100 -4.05 6.28 1.64
C LEU A 100 -4.00 4.85 1.11
N VAL A 101 -4.72 4.59 0.02
CA VAL A 101 -4.33 3.52 -0.90
C VAL A 101 -3.55 4.14 -2.05
N VAL A 102 -2.43 3.53 -2.39
CA VAL A 102 -1.60 3.93 -3.51
C VAL A 102 -1.39 2.72 -4.38
N PHE A 103 -1.65 2.87 -5.67
CA PHE A 103 -1.53 1.78 -6.63
C PHE A 103 -0.92 2.29 -7.92
N GLY A 104 -0.34 1.39 -8.70
CA GLY A 104 0.28 1.79 -9.94
C GLY A 104 1.02 0.70 -10.68
N LYS A 105 1.50 1.10 -11.85
CA LYS A 105 2.23 0.26 -12.81
C LYS A 105 3.70 0.64 -12.81
N PHE A 106 4.56 -0.34 -12.60
CA PHE A 106 6.00 -0.22 -12.76
C PHE A 106 6.40 -0.91 -14.06
N GLU A 107 7.05 -0.15 -14.95
CA GLU A 107 7.65 -0.66 -16.18
C GLU A 107 9.07 -1.12 -15.87
N MET A 108 9.32 -2.42 -15.91
CA MET A 108 10.59 -3.02 -15.49
C MET A 108 11.66 -2.90 -16.58
N LYS A 109 12.94 -2.86 -16.17
CA LYS A 109 14.08 -2.87 -17.11
C LYS A 109 14.22 -4.22 -17.80
N GLU A 110 13.98 -5.28 -17.03
CA GLU A 110 14.07 -6.68 -17.43
C GLU A 110 12.77 -7.40 -17.09
N GLU A 111 12.62 -8.62 -17.61
CA GLU A 111 11.48 -9.48 -17.27
C GLU A 111 11.51 -9.86 -15.79
N ILE A 112 10.34 -9.87 -15.16
CA ILE A 112 10.20 -10.12 -13.74
C ILE A 112 10.42 -11.61 -13.47
N LYS A 113 11.41 -11.92 -12.64
CA LYS A 113 11.73 -13.26 -12.13
C LYS A 113 11.30 -13.33 -10.67
N SER A 114 11.09 -14.53 -10.15
CA SER A 114 10.57 -14.80 -8.79
C SER A 114 11.41 -14.26 -7.62
N ASN A 115 12.44 -13.43 -7.82
CA ASN A 115 13.43 -13.10 -6.78
C ASN A 115 13.67 -11.58 -6.64
N TYR A 116 12.80 -10.72 -7.19
CA TYR A 116 12.99 -9.27 -7.04
C TYR A 116 12.71 -8.83 -5.60
N GLU A 117 13.64 -8.08 -5.01
CA GLU A 117 13.42 -7.46 -3.70
C GLU A 117 12.64 -6.15 -3.87
N TYR A 118 11.34 -6.15 -3.60
CA TYR A 118 10.46 -5.00 -3.86
C TYR A 118 10.58 -3.84 -2.86
N TYR A 119 11.59 -3.85 -1.97
CA TYR A 119 11.71 -2.84 -0.91
C TYR A 119 11.85 -1.42 -1.44
N TYR A 120 12.47 -1.24 -2.62
CA TYR A 120 12.71 0.08 -3.19
C TYR A 120 11.45 0.72 -3.79
N LEU A 121 10.43 -0.10 -4.12
CA LEU A 121 9.14 0.39 -4.62
C LEU A 121 8.43 1.28 -3.59
N ARG A 122 8.72 1.09 -2.30
CA ARG A 122 8.21 1.96 -1.23
C ARG A 122 8.63 3.42 -1.37
N HIS A 123 9.81 3.67 -1.97
CA HIS A 123 10.26 5.04 -2.18
C HIS A 123 9.35 5.77 -3.16
N CYS A 124 8.76 5.04 -4.12
CA CYS A 124 7.80 5.60 -5.07
C CYS A 124 6.49 5.98 -4.36
N TRP A 125 6.00 5.13 -3.45
CA TRP A 125 4.78 5.38 -2.67
C TRP A 125 4.85 6.69 -1.87
N TYR A 126 6.01 7.00 -1.29
CA TYR A 126 6.20 8.21 -0.50
C TYR A 126 6.10 9.51 -1.31
N HIS A 127 6.24 9.48 -2.63
CA HIS A 127 5.98 10.67 -3.46
C HIS A 127 4.52 11.13 -3.38
N LEU A 128 3.60 10.24 -3.02
CA LEU A 128 2.17 10.56 -2.98
C LEU A 128 1.66 10.93 -1.58
N CYS A 129 2.41 10.62 -0.53
CA CYS A 129 2.00 10.94 0.85
C CYS A 129 1.85 12.44 1.11
N ASP A 130 2.58 13.28 0.37
CA ASP A 130 2.51 14.74 0.48
C ASP A 130 1.83 15.40 -0.75
N SER A 131 1.26 14.60 -1.66
CA SER A 131 0.68 15.12 -2.90
C SER A 131 -0.71 15.70 -2.67
N GLN A 132 -0.91 16.97 -3.07
CA GLN A 132 -2.25 17.58 -3.13
C GLN A 132 -3.10 16.98 -4.27
N GLU A 133 -2.54 16.11 -5.09
CA GLU A 133 -3.14 15.63 -6.33
C GLU A 133 -3.28 14.10 -6.36
N LEU A 134 -3.71 13.48 -5.25
CA LEU A 134 -3.88 12.02 -5.13
C LEU A 134 -4.59 11.39 -6.35
N ASN A 135 -5.64 12.04 -6.85
CA ASN A 135 -6.49 11.56 -7.93
C ASN A 135 -5.88 11.62 -9.35
N LYS A 136 -4.64 12.09 -9.50
CA LYS A 136 -3.97 12.19 -10.80
C LYS A 136 -2.98 11.06 -10.99
N ILE A 137 -2.61 10.81 -12.25
CA ILE A 137 -1.49 9.93 -12.58
C ILE A 137 -0.20 10.70 -12.33
N HIS A 138 0.63 10.16 -11.45
CA HIS A 138 1.98 10.66 -11.16
C HIS A 138 2.99 9.75 -11.84
N GLU A 139 3.73 10.30 -12.80
CA GLU A 139 4.78 9.58 -13.50
C GLU A 139 6.14 9.90 -12.87
N ILE A 140 6.86 8.86 -12.46
CA ILE A 140 8.17 8.98 -11.83
C ILE A 140 9.18 8.20 -12.67
N ALA A 141 10.19 8.89 -13.17
CA ALA A 141 11.34 8.27 -13.81
C ALA A 141 12.21 7.58 -12.76
N ALA A 142 12.66 6.37 -13.05
CA ALA A 142 13.49 5.61 -12.13
C ALA A 142 14.94 6.12 -12.14
N SER A 143 15.61 5.99 -10.99
CA SER A 143 17.07 6.10 -10.93
C SER A 143 17.74 5.03 -11.83
N PRO A 144 18.92 5.29 -12.43
CA PRO A 144 19.67 4.30 -13.21
C PRO A 144 19.90 2.98 -12.47
N ASP A 145 20.04 3.01 -11.15
CA ASP A 145 20.35 1.84 -10.30
C ASP A 145 19.11 1.03 -9.88
N TRP A 146 17.90 1.49 -10.22
CA TRP A 146 16.67 0.79 -9.88
C TRP A 146 16.30 -0.25 -10.94
N TYR A 147 15.56 -1.29 -10.58
CA TYR A 147 15.21 -2.36 -11.52
C TYR A 147 14.07 -2.01 -12.49
N PHE A 148 13.44 -0.84 -12.33
CA PHE A 148 12.39 -0.35 -13.22
C PHE A 148 12.85 0.89 -14.00
N LYS A 149 12.16 1.22 -15.08
CA LYS A 149 12.40 2.37 -15.96
C LYS A 149 11.53 3.56 -15.56
N SER A 150 10.26 3.29 -15.32
CA SER A 150 9.26 4.30 -14.95
C SER A 150 8.18 3.68 -14.08
N VAL A 151 7.50 4.53 -13.33
CA VAL A 151 6.30 4.14 -12.61
C VAL A 151 5.21 5.18 -12.83
N LYS A 152 3.98 4.71 -13.02
CA LYS A 152 2.76 5.52 -13.00
C LYS A 152 1.97 5.17 -11.75
N LEU A 153 1.74 6.15 -10.89
CA LEU A 153 1.07 5.99 -9.61
C LEU A 153 -0.19 6.82 -9.50
N ILE A 154 -1.17 6.30 -8.76
CA ILE A 154 -2.39 7.00 -8.37
C ILE A 154 -2.59 6.80 -6.86
N GLY A 155 -2.99 7.86 -6.16
CA GLY A 155 -3.34 7.82 -4.74
C GLY A 155 -4.84 8.03 -4.53
N LYS A 156 -5.41 7.39 -3.51
CA LYS A 156 -6.79 7.61 -3.07
C LYS A 156 -6.86 7.59 -1.56
N LYS A 157 -7.83 8.27 -0.97
CA LYS A 157 -8.10 8.14 0.45
C LYS A 157 -8.65 6.74 0.71
N LEU A 158 -8.14 6.06 1.73
CA LEU A 158 -8.62 4.72 2.09
C LEU A 158 -10.12 4.74 2.44
N MET A 159 -10.60 5.84 3.00
CA MET A 159 -12.00 6.04 3.39
C MET A 159 -12.98 6.10 2.22
N GLU A 160 -12.51 6.25 0.97
CA GLU A 160 -13.37 6.19 -0.22
C GLU A 160 -13.73 4.74 -0.62
N ILE A 161 -13.13 3.75 0.05
CA ILE A 161 -13.30 2.33 -0.24
C ILE A 161 -14.17 1.70 0.83
N GLU A 162 -15.37 1.32 0.43
CA GLU A 162 -16.41 0.84 1.33
C GLU A 162 -16.76 -0.63 1.12
N ASN A 163 -16.51 -1.16 -0.08
CA ASN A 163 -16.94 -2.49 -0.52
C ASN A 163 -16.18 -2.95 -1.78
N LEU A 164 -16.46 -4.18 -2.22
CA LEU A 164 -15.81 -4.79 -3.39
C LEU A 164 -16.02 -3.99 -4.69
N ASP A 165 -17.20 -3.40 -4.90
CA ASP A 165 -17.48 -2.59 -6.10
C ASP A 165 -16.63 -1.32 -6.11
N SER A 166 -16.45 -0.69 -4.94
CA SER A 166 -15.54 0.45 -4.80
C SER A 166 -14.07 0.06 -5.04
N ILE A 167 -13.63 -1.14 -4.59
CA ILE A 167 -12.28 -1.65 -4.90
C ILE A 167 -12.10 -1.76 -6.41
N LYS A 168 -13.07 -2.38 -7.11
CA LYS A 168 -13.01 -2.53 -8.56
C LYS A 168 -12.92 -1.17 -9.25
N LYS A 169 -13.86 -0.27 -8.97
CA LYS A 169 -13.98 1.03 -9.64
C LYS A 169 -12.83 2.00 -9.32
N ILE A 170 -12.35 2.01 -8.08
CA ILE A 170 -11.38 3.01 -7.59
C ILE A 170 -9.94 2.54 -7.79
N ILE A 171 -9.68 1.24 -7.68
CA ILE A 171 -8.33 0.68 -7.74
C ILE A 171 -8.14 -0.15 -9.01
N ILE A 172 -8.97 -1.17 -9.23
CA ILE A 172 -8.67 -2.18 -10.26
C ILE A 172 -8.83 -1.63 -11.67
N ASP A 173 -9.99 -1.04 -12.01
CA ASP A 173 -10.24 -0.53 -13.35
C ASP A 173 -9.19 0.53 -13.73
N PRO A 174 -8.90 1.55 -12.89
CA PRO A 174 -7.85 2.52 -13.21
C PRO A 174 -6.45 1.91 -13.29
N LEU A 175 -6.16 0.84 -12.55
CA LEU A 175 -4.86 0.17 -12.59
C LEU A 175 -4.68 -0.64 -13.87
N VAL A 176 -5.72 -1.32 -14.34
CA VAL A 176 -5.75 -2.04 -15.62
C VAL A 176 -5.68 -1.06 -16.79
N ASP A 177 -6.33 0.10 -16.70
CA ASP A 177 -6.25 1.17 -17.71
C ASP A 177 -4.83 1.76 -17.89
N LEU A 178 -3.89 1.49 -16.96
CA LEU A 178 -2.48 1.91 -17.09
C LEU A 178 -1.63 0.97 -17.96
N LEU A 179 -2.13 -0.23 -18.28
CA LEU A 179 -1.42 -1.24 -19.06
C LEU A 179 -1.15 -0.79 -20.50
#